data_AF-A0A349B5G6-F1
#
_entry.id   AF-A0A349B5G6-F1
#
_cell.length_a   1.000
_cell.length_b   1.000
_cell.length_c   1.000
_cell.angle_alpha   90.00
_cell.angle_beta   90.00
_cell.angle_gamma   90.00
#
_symmetry.space_group_name_H-M   'P 1'
#
loop_
_entity.id
_entity.type
_entity.pdbx_description
1 polymer ?
#
loop_
_entity_poly.entity_id
_entity_poly.type
_entity_poly.pdbx_seq_one_letter_code
_entity_poly.pdbx_strand_id
1 'polypeptide(L)'
;MPPEHAGDQDSPPESVPLSEETIPPPPGEPVDPLAAERLIRRELRVAQAEVLQSAAEVEAAATLVDELADRLAALQQELAHLDVAQQLKVQELEDAQVRFRERIANAVVRGNAAELDTVMTSQDGTVLEMRKVFLASVSEADSRSVADLVQAKAVIDQGVLDAVDAVARTRRELRAARQALQDSLRINTERKFQLAVFSAGSEIVIRGFVFPVGEPFSFIDSWGYPRMMGTEYEHGHQGVDIMAPFDTPLYAVERGIVTRLGTDVLGGTKLWLKGQSGTYYYYAHLASYAEDMAEGAVVSAGDVVGFVGDTGNAQGGAPHLHFQVHPGGGEAVNPYGLLRVVADLSRR
;
A
#
# COMPACT_ATOMS: atom_id res chain seq x y z
N MET A 1 -0.85 -39.40 57.05
CA MET A 1 -0.01 -38.21 57.26
C MET A 1 0.49 -37.79 55.88
N PRO A 2 -0.21 -36.91 55.15
CA PRO A 2 0.36 -36.32 53.95
C PRO A 2 1.41 -35.27 54.36
N PRO A 3 2.49 -35.07 53.57
CA PRO A 3 3.46 -34.05 53.90
C PRO A 3 2.87 -32.66 53.69
N GLU A 4 3.16 -31.79 54.65
CA GLU A 4 2.83 -30.36 54.64
C GLU A 4 3.53 -29.69 53.45
N HIS A 5 2.74 -29.14 52.51
CA HIS A 5 3.22 -28.09 51.63
C HIS A 5 3.29 -26.80 52.45
N ALA A 6 4.47 -26.53 53.02
CA ALA A 6 4.81 -25.20 53.50
C ALA A 6 4.70 -24.22 52.31
N GLY A 7 3.85 -23.21 52.49
CA GLY A 7 3.55 -22.22 51.47
C GLY A 7 4.76 -21.39 51.12
N ASP A 8 5.03 -21.32 49.81
CA ASP A 8 5.85 -20.30 49.19
C ASP A 8 4.88 -19.41 48.40
N GLN A 9 4.08 -18.62 49.12
CA GLN A 9 3.09 -17.69 48.54
C GLN A 9 3.68 -16.31 48.21
N ASP A 10 4.98 -16.13 48.46
CA ASP A 10 5.67 -14.83 48.42
C ASP A 10 6.75 -14.79 47.32
N SER A 11 6.38 -15.22 46.11
CA SER A 11 7.25 -15.01 44.94
C SER A 11 7.10 -13.58 44.42
N PRO A 12 8.18 -12.78 44.26
CA PRO A 12 8.10 -11.46 43.68
C PRO A 12 7.69 -11.52 42.19
N PRO A 13 7.15 -10.43 41.64
CA PRO A 13 6.87 -10.34 40.20
C PRO A 13 8.14 -10.60 39.38
N GLU A 14 8.01 -11.40 38.32
CA GLU A 14 9.13 -11.83 37.48
C GLU A 14 9.67 -10.66 36.64
N SER A 15 11.00 -10.58 36.50
CA SER A 15 11.66 -9.61 35.64
C SER A 15 11.65 -10.02 34.16
N VAL A 16 11.53 -9.02 33.28
CA VAL A 16 11.58 -9.21 31.83
C VAL A 16 12.91 -9.88 31.43
N PRO A 17 12.90 -10.98 30.65
CA PRO A 17 14.11 -11.64 30.17
C PRO A 17 14.82 -10.81 29.09
N LEU A 18 15.62 -9.82 29.52
CA LEU A 18 16.45 -9.02 28.60
C LEU A 18 17.59 -9.88 28.01
N SER A 19 17.72 -9.87 26.68
CA SER A 19 18.90 -10.40 25.97
C SER A 19 20.13 -9.50 26.20
N GLU A 20 21.36 -10.03 26.22
CA GLU A 20 22.64 -9.34 26.55
C GLU A 20 22.95 -8.03 25.76
N GLU A 21 22.15 -7.65 24.78
CA GLU A 21 22.28 -6.40 24.02
C GLU A 21 21.45 -5.21 24.53
N THR A 22 20.79 -5.30 25.68
CA THR A 22 19.97 -4.18 26.20
C THR A 22 20.30 -3.81 27.63
N ILE A 23 20.71 -2.55 27.80
CA ILE A 23 20.98 -1.87 29.08
C ILE A 23 19.77 -2.10 30.02
N PRO A 24 19.97 -2.54 31.27
CA PRO A 24 18.86 -2.70 32.21
C PRO A 24 18.19 -1.34 32.46
N PRO A 25 16.84 -1.27 32.45
CA PRO A 25 16.14 -0.04 32.72
C PRO A 25 16.44 0.47 34.14
N PRO A 26 16.49 1.79 34.36
CA PRO A 26 16.61 2.35 35.70
C PRO A 26 15.41 1.93 36.57
N PRO A 27 15.58 1.83 37.90
CA PRO A 27 14.50 1.41 38.80
C PRO A 27 13.27 2.30 38.62
N GLY A 28 12.11 1.67 38.42
CA GLY A 28 10.86 2.31 38.03
C GLY A 28 10.42 3.41 39.00
N GLU A 29 10.26 4.63 38.49
CA GLU A 29 9.42 5.64 39.12
C GLU A 29 7.96 5.20 38.99
N PRO A 30 7.10 5.49 39.99
CA PRO A 30 5.67 5.19 39.88
C PRO A 30 5.10 5.84 38.61
N VAL A 31 4.40 5.04 37.81
CA VAL A 31 3.72 5.51 36.59
C VAL A 31 2.79 6.66 36.98
N ASP A 32 3.16 7.91 36.67
CA ASP A 32 2.29 9.08 36.83
C ASP A 32 1.11 8.88 35.85
N PRO A 33 -0.12 8.58 36.32
CA PRO A 33 -1.25 8.35 35.42
C PRO A 33 -1.56 9.59 34.57
N LEU A 34 -1.20 10.78 35.07
CA LEU A 34 -1.34 12.03 34.34
C LEU A 34 -0.29 12.16 33.22
N ALA A 35 0.86 11.49 33.31
CA ALA A 35 1.87 11.48 32.25
C ALA A 35 1.44 10.64 31.06
N ALA A 36 0.93 9.43 31.30
CA ALA A 36 0.37 8.56 30.27
C ALA A 36 -0.82 9.23 29.56
N GLU A 37 -1.74 9.84 30.31
CA GLU A 37 -2.88 10.56 29.74
C GLU A 37 -2.45 11.76 28.87
N ARG A 38 -1.46 12.55 29.33
CA ARG A 38 -0.89 13.65 28.55
C ARG A 38 -0.23 13.16 27.26
N LEU A 39 0.48 12.03 27.32
CA LEU A 39 1.13 11.40 26.17
C LEU A 39 0.09 10.96 25.15
N ILE A 40 -0.92 10.18 25.54
CA ILE A 40 -2.00 9.71 24.66
C ILE A 40 -2.72 10.91 24.02
N ARG A 41 -3.07 11.95 24.78
CA ARG A 41 -3.73 13.15 24.22
C ARG A 41 -2.85 13.90 23.21
N ARG A 42 -1.53 13.88 23.37
CA ARG A 42 -0.58 14.44 22.40
C ARG A 42 -0.53 13.57 21.15
N GLU A 43 -0.30 12.28 21.29
CA GLU A 43 -0.21 11.33 20.17
C GLU A 43 -1.52 11.23 19.38
N LEU A 44 -2.66 11.29 20.06
CA LEU A 44 -3.98 11.33 19.41
C LEU A 44 -4.14 12.54 18.49
N ARG A 45 -3.73 13.74 18.93
CA ARG A 45 -3.78 14.95 18.10
C ARG A 45 -2.86 14.85 16.89
N VAL A 46 -1.67 14.28 17.07
CA VAL A 46 -0.72 14.02 15.98
C VAL A 46 -1.34 13.04 14.98
N ALA A 47 -1.85 11.90 15.46
CA ALA A 47 -2.47 10.89 14.60
C ALA A 47 -3.70 11.42 13.85
N GLN A 48 -4.51 12.28 14.48
CA GLN A 48 -5.63 12.96 13.80
C GLN A 48 -5.14 13.82 12.64
N ALA A 49 -4.10 14.62 12.85
CA ALA A 49 -3.51 15.46 11.80
C ALA A 49 -2.90 14.62 10.68
N GLU A 50 -2.19 13.54 11.00
CA GLU A 50 -1.58 12.63 10.01
C GLU A 50 -2.64 11.89 9.17
N VAL A 51 -3.77 11.49 9.75
CA VAL A 51 -4.88 10.90 9.00
C VAL A 51 -5.50 11.90 8.03
N LEU A 52 -5.72 13.15 8.48
CA LEU A 52 -6.25 14.20 7.61
C LEU A 52 -5.29 14.50 6.44
N GLN A 53 -3.99 14.63 6.73
CA GLN A 53 -2.98 14.87 5.70
C GLN A 53 -2.91 13.70 4.70
N SER A 54 -2.78 12.47 5.19
CA SER A 54 -2.68 11.30 4.31
C SER A 54 -3.97 11.06 3.50
N ALA A 55 -5.14 11.45 4.01
CA ALA A 55 -6.39 11.41 3.25
C ALA A 55 -6.37 12.42 2.09
N ALA A 56 -5.88 13.64 2.33
CA ALA A 56 -5.71 14.64 1.27
C ALA A 56 -4.68 14.19 0.22
N GLU A 57 -3.60 13.51 0.62
CA GLU A 57 -2.62 12.92 -0.30
C GLU A 57 -3.22 11.81 -1.18
N VAL A 58 -4.10 10.97 -0.62
CA VAL A 58 -4.87 9.97 -1.40
C VAL A 58 -5.76 10.64 -2.44
N GLU A 59 -6.50 11.68 -2.03
CA GLU A 59 -7.38 12.43 -2.93
C GLU A 59 -6.60 13.11 -4.07
N ALA A 60 -5.49 13.77 -3.75
CA ALA A 60 -4.63 14.39 -4.75
C ALA A 60 -4.03 13.36 -5.72
N ALA A 61 -3.59 12.20 -5.22
CA ALA A 61 -3.06 11.13 -6.06
C ALA A 61 -4.14 10.50 -6.96
N ALA A 62 -5.37 10.36 -6.47
CA ALA A 62 -6.50 9.86 -7.26
C ALA A 62 -6.84 10.82 -8.40
N THR A 63 -6.95 12.13 -8.10
CA THR A 63 -7.19 13.17 -9.11
C THR A 63 -6.12 13.15 -10.19
N LEU A 64 -4.83 13.02 -9.82
CA LEU A 64 -3.75 12.94 -10.81
C LEU A 64 -3.85 11.70 -11.71
N VAL A 65 -4.28 10.56 -11.16
CA VAL A 65 -4.51 9.33 -11.96
C VAL A 65 -5.61 9.56 -12.99
N ASP A 66 -6.70 10.21 -12.59
CA ASP A 66 -7.83 10.51 -13.47
C ASP A 66 -7.42 11.51 -14.57
N GLU A 67 -6.74 12.61 -14.21
CA GLU A 67 -6.23 13.60 -15.16
C GLU A 67 -5.28 12.98 -16.22
N LEU A 68 -4.37 12.10 -15.79
CA LEU A 68 -3.44 11.43 -16.70
C LEU A 68 -4.14 10.37 -17.56
N ALA A 69 -5.18 9.72 -17.05
CA ALA A 69 -5.99 8.79 -17.83
C ALA A 69 -6.78 9.52 -18.92
N ASP A 70 -7.40 10.66 -18.60
CA ASP A 70 -8.12 11.51 -19.54
C ASP A 70 -7.18 12.09 -20.60
N ARG A 71 -6.01 12.58 -20.19
CA ARG A 71 -4.99 13.06 -21.13
C ARG A 71 -4.53 11.96 -22.08
N LEU A 72 -4.33 10.74 -21.59
CA LEU A 72 -3.96 9.60 -22.42
C LEU A 72 -5.05 9.29 -23.45
N ALA A 73 -6.32 9.29 -23.04
CA ALA A 73 -7.45 9.08 -23.93
C ALA A 73 -7.53 10.15 -25.03
N ALA A 74 -7.35 11.42 -24.66
CA ALA A 74 -7.32 12.54 -25.61
C ALA A 74 -6.18 12.39 -26.65
N LEU A 75 -4.97 12.04 -26.21
CA LEU A 75 -3.84 11.80 -27.11
C LEU A 75 -4.06 10.59 -28.04
N GLN A 76 -4.73 9.54 -27.56
CA GLN A 76 -5.10 8.40 -28.40
C GLN A 76 -6.13 8.79 -29.46
N GLN A 77 -7.07 9.66 -29.11
CA GLN A 77 -8.03 10.21 -30.07
C GLN A 77 -7.33 11.11 -31.10
N GLU A 78 -6.37 11.94 -30.69
CA GLU A 78 -5.55 12.76 -31.59
C GLU A 78 -4.77 11.90 -32.59
N LEU A 79 -4.14 10.81 -32.13
CA LEU A 79 -3.47 9.85 -33.01
C LEU A 79 -4.43 9.24 -34.04
N ALA A 80 -5.66 8.89 -33.63
CA ALA A 80 -6.66 8.37 -34.55
C ALA A 80 -7.07 9.42 -35.60
N HIS A 81 -7.19 10.69 -35.22
CA HIS A 81 -7.47 11.79 -36.15
C HIS A 81 -6.32 12.01 -37.14
N LEU A 82 -5.07 11.94 -36.67
CA LEU A 82 -3.88 12.06 -37.52
C LEU A 82 -3.76 10.90 -38.51
N ASP A 83 -4.08 9.67 -38.10
CA ASP A 83 -4.10 8.51 -39.00
C ASP A 83 -5.13 8.68 -40.13
N VAL A 84 -6.35 9.14 -39.79
CA VAL A 84 -7.37 9.47 -40.79
C VAL A 84 -6.91 10.60 -41.73
N ALA A 85 -6.31 11.67 -41.19
CA ALA A 85 -5.78 12.76 -41.98
C ALA A 85 -4.67 12.29 -42.95
N GLN A 86 -3.80 11.39 -42.49
CA GLN A 86 -2.76 10.78 -43.31
C GLN A 86 -3.38 9.98 -44.47
N GLN A 87 -4.38 9.13 -44.19
CA GLN A 87 -5.08 8.34 -45.20
C GLN A 87 -5.75 9.22 -46.26
N LEU A 88 -6.40 10.31 -45.85
CA LEU A 88 -7.01 11.27 -46.78
C LEU A 88 -5.96 11.93 -47.68
N LYS A 89 -4.78 12.28 -47.15
CA LYS A 89 -3.70 12.86 -47.97
C LYS A 89 -3.09 11.86 -48.95
N VAL A 90 -3.05 10.58 -48.60
CA VAL A 90 -2.67 9.50 -49.54
C VAL A 90 -3.69 9.40 -50.67
N GLN A 91 -4.99 9.43 -50.37
CA GLN A 91 -6.05 9.42 -51.39
C GLN A 91 -5.98 10.66 -52.29
N GLU A 92 -5.78 11.86 -51.74
CA GLU A 92 -5.65 13.08 -52.53
C GLU A 92 -4.46 13.02 -53.51
N LEU A 93 -3.35 12.39 -53.10
CA LEU A 93 -2.19 12.16 -53.96
C LEU A 93 -2.51 11.18 -55.10
N GLU A 94 -3.19 10.07 -54.81
CA GLU A 94 -3.64 9.11 -55.82
C GLU A 94 -4.59 9.77 -56.84
N ASP A 95 -5.56 10.54 -56.37
CA ASP A 95 -6.48 11.30 -57.21
C ASP A 95 -5.76 12.35 -58.06
N ALA A 96 -4.75 13.03 -57.50
CA ALA A 96 -3.92 13.98 -58.23
C ALA A 96 -3.14 13.28 -59.36
N GLN A 97 -2.61 12.08 -59.11
CA GLN A 97 -1.94 11.26 -60.13
C GLN A 97 -2.91 10.81 -61.24
N VAL A 98 -4.14 10.42 -60.89
CA VAL A 98 -5.18 10.07 -61.88
C VAL A 98 -5.53 11.28 -62.75
N ARG A 99 -5.83 12.43 -62.14
CA ARG A 99 -6.14 13.68 -62.88
C ARG A 99 -4.99 14.10 -63.79
N PHE A 100 -3.74 13.91 -63.35
CA PHE A 100 -2.56 14.16 -64.18
C PHE A 100 -2.53 13.27 -65.42
N ARG A 101 -2.73 11.96 -65.25
CA ARG A 101 -2.80 11.00 -66.37
C ARG A 101 -3.93 11.33 -67.33
N GLU A 102 -5.10 11.71 -66.82
CA GLU A 102 -6.25 12.12 -67.63
C GLU A 102 -6.01 13.41 -68.39
N ARG A 103 -5.31 14.41 -67.81
CA ARG A 103 -4.93 15.64 -68.52
C ARG A 103 -3.96 15.35 -69.66
N ILE A 104 -2.97 14.47 -69.45
CA ILE A 104 -2.07 14.01 -70.51
C ILE A 104 -2.85 13.28 -71.59
N ALA A 105 -3.70 12.32 -71.22
CA ALA A 105 -4.50 11.55 -72.17
C ALA A 105 -5.45 12.44 -72.99
N ASN A 106 -6.14 13.39 -72.35
CA ASN A 106 -7.02 14.33 -73.05
C ASN A 106 -6.25 15.31 -73.94
N ALA A 107 -5.06 15.78 -73.51
CA ALA A 107 -4.20 16.57 -74.38
C ALA A 107 -3.84 15.76 -75.63
N VAL A 108 -3.55 14.46 -75.48
CA VAL A 108 -3.23 13.55 -76.60
C VAL A 108 -4.43 13.18 -77.48
N VAL A 109 -5.64 13.07 -76.92
CA VAL A 109 -6.85 12.57 -77.61
C VAL A 109 -7.69 13.69 -78.23
N ARG A 110 -7.83 14.86 -77.58
CA ARG A 110 -8.57 16.02 -78.11
C ARG A 110 -7.75 16.85 -79.08
N GLY A 111 -6.43 16.83 -78.97
CA GLY A 111 -5.60 17.08 -80.15
C GLY A 111 -5.79 15.87 -81.04
N ASN A 112 -6.33 16.04 -82.24
CA ASN A 112 -6.28 15.01 -83.27
C ASN A 112 -4.86 14.41 -83.23
N ALA A 113 -4.62 13.10 -83.13
CA ALA A 113 -3.24 12.60 -82.98
C ALA A 113 -2.29 13.15 -84.07
N ALA A 114 -2.87 13.47 -85.24
CA ALA A 114 -2.24 14.22 -86.34
C ALA A 114 -2.01 15.72 -86.06
N GLU A 115 -2.93 16.45 -85.41
CA GLU A 115 -2.73 17.84 -84.96
C GLU A 115 -1.81 17.93 -83.74
N LEU A 116 -1.79 16.95 -82.85
CA LEU A 116 -0.82 16.88 -81.77
C LEU A 116 0.58 16.63 -82.34
N ASP A 117 0.72 15.74 -83.31
CA ASP A 117 1.97 15.57 -84.07
C ASP A 117 2.32 16.88 -84.79
N THR A 118 1.35 17.55 -85.43
CA THR A 118 1.57 18.86 -86.06
C THR A 118 1.96 19.94 -85.05
N VAL A 119 1.36 20.05 -83.88
CA VAL A 119 1.72 21.04 -82.83
C VAL A 119 3.03 20.67 -82.12
N MET A 120 3.35 19.37 -82.03
CA MET A 120 4.59 18.84 -81.45
C MET A 120 5.78 18.93 -82.42
N THR A 121 5.55 18.91 -83.73
CA THR A 121 6.57 18.95 -84.81
C THR A 121 6.59 20.26 -85.61
N SER A 122 5.54 21.09 -85.50
CA SER A 122 5.43 22.40 -86.16
C SER A 122 6.54 23.34 -85.71
N GLN A 123 7.13 24.02 -86.69
CA GLN A 123 8.09 25.10 -86.49
C GLN A 123 7.44 26.49 -86.55
N ASP A 124 6.10 26.55 -86.64
CA ASP A 124 5.35 27.80 -86.63
C ASP A 124 5.45 28.46 -85.24
N GLY A 125 5.99 29.68 -85.21
CA GLY A 125 6.33 30.39 -83.98
C GLY A 125 5.13 30.65 -83.06
N THR A 126 3.93 30.86 -83.62
CA THR A 126 2.73 31.14 -82.81
C THR A 126 2.19 29.86 -82.16
N VAL A 127 2.28 28.74 -82.87
CA VAL A 127 1.88 27.41 -82.36
C VAL A 127 2.86 26.92 -81.29
N LEU A 128 4.17 27.21 -81.45
CA LEU A 128 5.20 26.94 -80.46
C LEU A 128 4.99 27.69 -79.14
N GLU A 129 4.59 28.96 -79.18
CA GLU A 129 4.34 29.72 -77.94
C GLU A 129 3.06 29.30 -77.22
N MET A 130 1.97 29.01 -77.94
CA MET A 130 0.78 28.42 -77.30
C MET A 130 1.09 27.06 -76.65
N ARG A 131 1.92 26.23 -77.31
CA ARG A 131 2.39 24.95 -76.77
C ARG A 131 3.24 25.12 -75.51
N LYS A 132 4.18 26.08 -75.50
CA LYS A 132 4.99 26.39 -74.31
C LYS A 132 4.12 26.85 -73.15
N VAL A 133 3.22 27.80 -73.38
CA VAL A 133 2.36 28.36 -72.34
C VAL A 133 1.45 27.27 -71.75
N PHE A 134 0.86 26.42 -72.59
CA PHE A 134 0.03 25.31 -72.14
C PHE A 134 0.82 24.28 -71.31
N LEU A 135 1.95 23.77 -71.82
CA LEU A 135 2.77 22.79 -71.11
C LEU A 135 3.36 23.34 -69.80
N ALA A 136 3.78 24.61 -69.79
CA ALA A 136 4.25 25.28 -68.58
C ALA A 136 3.15 25.40 -67.53
N SER A 137 1.93 25.80 -67.94
CA SER A 137 0.81 25.94 -66.99
C SER A 137 0.39 24.62 -66.34
N VAL A 138 0.39 23.52 -67.09
CA VAL A 138 0.10 22.18 -66.56
C VAL A 138 1.22 21.74 -65.61
N SER A 139 2.48 21.85 -66.04
CA SER A 139 3.64 21.48 -65.21
C SER A 139 3.71 22.28 -63.91
N GLU A 140 3.39 23.57 -63.93
CA GLU A 140 3.44 24.44 -62.76
C GLU A 140 2.29 24.15 -61.78
N ALA A 141 1.07 23.96 -62.27
CA ALA A 141 -0.08 23.59 -61.43
C ALA A 141 0.13 22.24 -60.72
N ASP A 142 0.72 21.28 -61.42
CA ASP A 142 1.05 19.96 -60.88
C ASP A 142 2.19 20.04 -59.86
N SER A 143 3.23 20.83 -60.15
CA SER A 143 4.37 21.03 -59.23
C SER A 143 3.92 21.67 -57.92
N ARG A 144 3.01 22.66 -57.97
CA ARG A 144 2.43 23.28 -56.76
C ARG A 144 1.59 22.29 -55.97
N SER A 145 0.73 21.53 -56.64
CA SER A 145 -0.13 20.53 -55.98
C SER A 145 0.68 19.45 -55.26
N VAL A 146 1.79 19.01 -55.86
CA VAL A 146 2.72 18.05 -55.22
C VAL A 146 3.46 18.70 -54.04
N ALA A 147 3.91 19.95 -54.18
CA ALA A 147 4.58 20.66 -53.09
C ALA A 147 3.66 20.83 -51.87
N ASP A 148 2.39 21.21 -52.09
CA ASP A 148 1.39 21.36 -51.03
C ASP A 148 1.12 20.03 -50.32
N LEU A 149 1.01 18.93 -51.07
CA LEU A 149 0.84 17.57 -50.50
C LEU A 149 2.05 17.12 -49.69
N VAL A 150 3.27 17.34 -50.19
CA VAL A 150 4.51 17.00 -49.47
C VAL A 150 4.58 17.78 -48.16
N GLN A 151 4.28 19.07 -48.18
CA GLN A 151 4.28 19.91 -46.99
C GLN A 151 3.21 19.47 -45.98
N ALA A 152 1.98 19.22 -46.44
CA ALA A 152 0.90 18.74 -45.58
C ALA A 152 1.23 17.37 -44.95
N LYS A 153 1.81 16.45 -45.72
CA LYS A 153 2.25 15.15 -45.22
C LYS A 153 3.34 15.30 -44.15
N ALA A 154 4.33 16.17 -44.38
CA ALA A 154 5.39 16.41 -43.40
C ALA A 154 4.84 16.92 -42.05
N VAL A 155 3.83 17.80 -42.09
CA VAL A 155 3.16 18.28 -40.86
C VAL A 155 2.43 17.15 -40.15
N ILE A 156 1.71 16.28 -40.87
CA ILE A 156 1.01 15.13 -40.28
C ILE A 156 2.00 14.13 -39.70
N ASP A 157 3.05 13.78 -40.44
CA ASP A 157 4.09 12.84 -39.99
C ASP A 157 4.74 13.36 -38.69
N GLN A 158 5.05 14.65 -38.61
CA GLN A 158 5.59 15.26 -37.39
C GLN A 158 4.58 15.20 -36.23
N GLY A 159 3.30 15.52 -36.50
CA GLY A 159 2.24 15.42 -35.50
C GLY A 159 2.08 14.01 -34.95
N VAL A 160 2.19 12.97 -35.80
CA VAL A 160 2.15 11.57 -35.37
C VAL A 160 3.31 11.25 -34.45
N LEU A 161 4.54 11.67 -34.79
CA LEU A 161 5.71 11.45 -33.93
C LEU A 161 5.55 12.13 -32.57
N ASP A 162 5.13 13.40 -32.55
CA ASP A 162 4.95 14.17 -31.33
C ASP A 162 3.86 13.55 -30.43
N ALA A 163 2.75 13.11 -31.03
CA ALA A 163 1.65 12.47 -30.32
C ALA A 163 2.03 11.07 -29.79
N VAL A 164 2.77 10.26 -30.55
CA VAL A 164 3.29 8.96 -30.09
C VAL A 164 4.21 9.15 -28.88
N ASP A 165 5.12 10.12 -28.96
CA ASP A 165 6.02 10.46 -27.86
C ASP A 165 5.28 10.97 -26.63
N ALA A 166 4.25 11.80 -26.82
CA ALA A 166 3.38 12.26 -25.74
C ALA A 166 2.62 11.09 -25.08
N VAL A 167 2.05 10.18 -25.87
CA VAL A 167 1.39 8.95 -25.37
C VAL A 167 2.37 8.12 -24.54
N ALA A 168 3.60 7.93 -25.04
CA ALA A 168 4.61 7.16 -24.33
C ALA A 168 5.00 7.81 -22.99
N ARG A 169 5.13 9.14 -22.94
CA ARG A 169 5.39 9.90 -21.69
C ARG A 169 4.23 9.78 -20.71
N THR A 170 3.01 10.11 -21.14
CA THR A 170 1.81 10.09 -20.28
C THR A 170 1.52 8.68 -19.76
N ARG A 171 1.77 7.61 -20.54
CA ARG A 171 1.66 6.23 -20.03
C ARG A 171 2.64 5.93 -18.90
N ARG A 172 3.87 6.45 -18.95
CA ARG A 172 4.85 6.27 -17.86
C ARG A 172 4.43 7.04 -16.62
N GLU A 173 4.01 8.29 -16.80
CA GLU A 173 3.48 9.14 -15.71
C GLU A 173 2.27 8.49 -15.04
N LEU A 174 1.31 7.99 -15.81
CA LEU A 174 0.12 7.32 -15.29
C LEU A 174 0.45 6.06 -14.48
N ARG A 175 1.44 5.27 -14.90
CA ARG A 175 1.92 4.12 -14.13
C ARG A 175 2.52 4.55 -12.80
N ALA A 176 3.35 5.59 -12.80
CA ALA A 176 3.95 6.14 -11.59
C ALA A 176 2.88 6.73 -10.65
N ALA A 177 1.89 7.46 -11.18
CA ALA A 177 0.78 8.02 -10.40
C ALA A 177 -0.08 6.92 -9.75
N ARG A 178 -0.36 5.83 -10.47
CA ARG A 178 -1.07 4.67 -9.90
C ARG A 178 -0.30 4.00 -8.76
N GLN A 179 1.02 3.86 -8.90
CA GLN A 179 1.87 3.35 -7.83
C GLN A 179 1.83 4.29 -6.62
N ALA A 180 1.98 5.59 -6.84
CA ALA A 180 1.91 6.59 -5.78
C ALA A 180 0.54 6.56 -5.05
N LEU A 181 -0.56 6.40 -5.78
CA LEU A 181 -1.90 6.25 -5.19
C LEU A 181 -1.98 5.00 -4.30
N GLN A 182 -1.45 3.85 -4.74
CA GLN A 182 -1.41 2.63 -3.93
C GLN A 182 -0.59 2.83 -2.64
N ASP A 183 0.55 3.51 -2.74
CA ASP A 183 1.38 3.84 -1.58
C ASP A 183 0.67 4.80 -0.61
N SER A 184 0.01 5.84 -1.12
CA SER A 184 -0.80 6.77 -0.30
C SER A 184 -1.95 6.04 0.40
N LEU A 185 -2.64 5.11 -0.28
CA LEU A 185 -3.71 4.30 0.32
C LEU A 185 -3.18 3.40 1.45
N ARG A 186 -2.03 2.76 1.25
CA ARG A 186 -1.36 1.94 2.27
C ARG A 186 -0.99 2.79 3.49
N ILE A 187 -0.38 3.94 3.27
CA ILE A 187 -0.01 4.88 4.34
C ILE A 187 -1.26 5.37 5.09
N ASN A 188 -2.32 5.77 4.37
CA ASN A 188 -3.56 6.23 4.99
C ASN A 188 -4.23 5.15 5.85
N THR A 189 -4.19 3.90 5.40
CA THR A 189 -4.68 2.75 6.17
C THR A 189 -3.91 2.57 7.48
N GLU A 190 -2.58 2.66 7.41
CA GLU A 190 -1.70 2.60 8.59
C GLU A 190 -1.97 3.76 9.57
N ARG A 191 -2.12 4.99 9.08
CA ARG A 191 -2.45 6.15 9.93
C ARG A 191 -3.82 6.02 10.58
N LYS A 192 -4.81 5.48 9.86
CA LYS A 192 -6.14 5.20 10.42
C LYS A 192 -6.09 4.14 11.52
N PHE A 193 -5.27 3.10 11.34
CA PHE A 193 -5.03 2.11 12.40
C PHE A 193 -4.40 2.75 13.64
N GLN A 194 -3.33 3.53 13.47
CA GLN A 194 -2.67 4.27 14.54
C GLN A 194 -3.65 5.18 15.30
N LEU A 195 -4.48 5.94 14.56
CA LEU A 195 -5.53 6.78 15.14
C LEU A 195 -6.55 5.97 15.93
N ALA A 196 -7.00 4.83 15.41
CA ALA A 196 -7.95 3.97 16.10
C ALA A 196 -7.39 3.45 17.44
N VAL A 197 -6.12 3.02 17.44
CA VAL A 197 -5.41 2.53 18.63
C VAL A 197 -5.25 3.61 19.69
N PHE A 198 -4.82 4.83 19.32
CA PHE A 198 -4.77 5.95 20.29
C PHE A 198 -6.16 6.41 20.74
N SER A 199 -7.15 6.39 19.86
CA SER A 199 -8.54 6.72 20.22
C SER A 199 -9.12 5.68 21.20
N ALA A 200 -8.57 4.47 21.22
CA ALA A 200 -8.90 3.43 22.18
C ALA A 200 -8.18 3.58 23.53
N GLY A 201 -7.36 4.62 23.73
CA GLY A 201 -6.61 4.85 24.95
C GLY A 201 -5.33 4.04 25.06
N SER A 202 -4.86 3.40 23.98
CA SER A 202 -3.59 2.67 23.99
C SER A 202 -2.40 3.64 24.02
N GLU A 203 -1.38 3.30 24.81
CA GLU A 203 -0.10 4.03 24.85
C GLU A 203 0.89 3.55 23.77
N ILE A 204 0.63 2.37 23.20
CA ILE A 204 1.48 1.72 22.21
C ILE A 204 0.71 1.36 20.94
N VAL A 205 1.40 1.41 19.81
CA VAL A 205 0.94 0.95 18.51
C VAL A 205 1.96 -0.03 17.95
N ILE A 206 1.54 -1.27 17.67
CA ILE A 206 2.37 -2.30 17.05
C ILE A 206 1.78 -2.63 15.68
N ARG A 207 2.59 -2.50 14.63
CA ARG A 207 2.18 -2.77 13.25
C ARG A 207 2.11 -4.27 13.00
N GLY A 208 1.04 -4.72 12.34
CA GLY A 208 0.84 -6.13 12.06
C GLY A 208 0.58 -6.97 13.31
N PHE A 209 0.15 -6.35 14.41
CA PHE A 209 -0.22 -7.03 15.65
C PHE A 209 -1.40 -7.97 15.41
N VAL A 210 -1.24 -9.23 15.77
CA VAL A 210 -2.28 -10.26 15.72
C VAL A 210 -2.89 -10.42 17.11
N PHE A 211 -4.21 -10.61 17.18
CA PHE A 211 -4.86 -10.87 18.45
C PHE A 211 -4.37 -12.19 19.08
N PRO A 212 -3.99 -12.21 20.37
CA PRO A 212 -3.23 -13.33 20.95
C PRO A 212 -4.04 -14.62 21.17
N VAL A 213 -5.38 -14.60 21.09
CA VAL A 213 -6.23 -15.74 21.48
C VAL A 213 -7.21 -16.10 20.36
N GLY A 214 -7.37 -17.40 20.07
CA GLY A 214 -8.39 -17.90 19.15
C GLY A 214 -9.83 -17.65 19.61
N GLU A 215 -10.77 -17.69 18.67
CA GLU A 215 -12.19 -17.59 19.01
C GLU A 215 -12.72 -18.90 19.62
N PRO A 216 -13.72 -18.82 20.55
CA PRO A 216 -14.33 -17.62 21.10
C PRO A 216 -13.53 -17.02 22.27
N PHE A 217 -13.50 -15.69 22.37
CA PHE A 217 -12.87 -14.98 23.48
C PHE A 217 -13.71 -13.79 23.96
N SER A 218 -13.47 -13.37 25.20
CA SER A 218 -13.98 -12.12 25.77
C SER A 218 -12.96 -11.50 26.73
N PHE A 219 -12.95 -10.18 26.84
CA PHE A 219 -12.04 -9.47 27.73
C PHE A 219 -12.65 -8.12 28.10
N ILE A 220 -12.19 -7.57 29.21
CA ILE A 220 -12.53 -6.22 29.68
C ILE A 220 -11.23 -5.45 29.93
N ASP A 221 -11.34 -4.15 30.22
CA ASP A 221 -10.21 -3.40 30.75
C ASP A 221 -9.96 -3.80 32.21
N SER A 222 -9.18 -4.87 32.39
CA SER A 222 -8.77 -5.37 33.71
C SER A 222 -7.46 -4.74 34.20
N TRP A 223 -6.89 -3.79 33.46
CA TRP A 223 -5.64 -3.13 33.82
C TRP A 223 -5.75 -2.40 35.15
N GLY A 224 -4.72 -2.51 35.99
CA GLY A 224 -4.68 -1.87 37.30
C GLY A 224 -5.63 -2.49 38.33
N TYR A 225 -6.39 -3.55 38.00
CA TYR A 225 -7.25 -4.22 38.97
C TYR A 225 -6.42 -4.76 40.13
N PRO A 226 -6.93 -4.69 41.37
CA PRO A 226 -6.25 -5.22 42.55
C PRO A 226 -5.69 -6.63 42.41
N ARG A 227 -4.38 -6.81 42.65
CA ARG A 227 -3.71 -8.13 42.76
C ARG A 227 -3.02 -8.27 44.10
N MET A 228 -3.11 -9.48 44.66
CA MET A 228 -2.45 -9.85 45.92
C MET A 228 -2.76 -8.91 47.09
N MET A 229 -3.99 -8.40 47.13
CA MET A 229 -4.44 -7.44 48.14
C MET A 229 -4.23 -7.98 49.56
N GLY A 230 -3.59 -7.17 50.41
CA GLY A 230 -3.26 -7.56 51.79
C GLY A 230 -1.98 -8.39 51.95
N THR A 231 -1.16 -8.51 50.90
CA THR A 231 0.21 -9.09 50.96
C THR A 231 1.27 -8.00 50.77
N GLU A 232 2.55 -8.31 51.01
CA GLU A 232 3.64 -7.37 50.72
C GLU A 232 3.87 -7.13 49.21
N TYR A 233 3.26 -7.96 48.36
CA TYR A 233 3.32 -7.88 46.90
C TYR A 233 2.06 -7.27 46.27
N GLU A 234 1.24 -6.55 47.06
CA GLU A 234 0.05 -5.88 46.55
C GLU A 234 0.41 -4.91 45.39
N HIS A 235 -0.25 -5.10 44.24
CA HIS A 235 -0.02 -4.28 43.04
C HIS A 235 -1.29 -4.21 42.18
N GLY A 236 -1.30 -3.28 41.23
CA GLY A 236 -2.31 -3.25 40.17
C GLY A 236 -1.97 -4.24 39.07
N HIS A 237 -2.98 -4.87 38.48
CA HIS A 237 -2.83 -5.83 37.40
C HIS A 237 -2.06 -5.25 36.21
N GLN A 238 -0.91 -5.84 35.87
CA GLN A 238 0.02 -5.37 34.84
C GLN A 238 -0.29 -5.93 33.43
N GLY A 239 -1.54 -6.32 33.18
CA GLY A 239 -1.95 -6.92 31.92
C GLY A 239 -3.45 -6.89 31.70
N VAL A 240 -3.89 -7.63 30.69
CA VAL A 240 -5.31 -7.90 30.44
C VAL A 240 -5.54 -9.40 30.46
N ASP A 241 -6.61 -9.82 31.14
CA ASP A 241 -7.05 -11.21 31.15
C ASP A 241 -8.06 -11.42 30.01
N ILE A 242 -7.72 -12.33 29.10
CA ILE A 242 -8.53 -12.69 27.94
C ILE A 242 -9.15 -14.06 28.18
N MET A 243 -10.44 -14.06 28.51
CA MET A 243 -11.22 -15.25 28.82
C MET A 243 -11.49 -16.03 27.54
N ALA A 244 -11.15 -17.32 27.54
CA ALA A 244 -11.41 -18.23 26.44
C ALA A 244 -11.49 -19.68 26.95
N PRO A 245 -12.15 -20.61 26.22
CA PRO A 245 -12.17 -22.01 26.62
C PRO A 245 -10.75 -22.59 26.82
N PHE A 246 -10.63 -23.54 27.74
CA PHE A 246 -9.40 -24.34 27.88
C PHE A 246 -9.02 -24.96 26.52
N ASP A 247 -7.72 -25.07 26.24
CA ASP A 247 -7.14 -25.51 24.97
C ASP A 247 -7.41 -24.61 23.75
N THR A 248 -7.94 -23.39 23.94
CA THR A 248 -8.01 -22.40 22.85
C THR A 248 -6.60 -22.03 22.39
N PRO A 249 -6.31 -21.97 21.08
CA PRO A 249 -4.97 -21.66 20.59
C PRO A 249 -4.57 -20.23 20.96
N LEU A 250 -3.32 -20.09 21.37
CA LEU A 250 -2.64 -18.82 21.60
C LEU A 250 -1.71 -18.54 20.44
N TYR A 251 -1.74 -17.31 19.93
CA TYR A 251 -0.95 -16.91 18.77
C TYR A 251 0.17 -15.95 19.16
N ALA A 252 1.29 -16.06 18.46
CA ALA A 252 2.31 -15.03 18.47
C ALA A 252 1.72 -13.71 17.93
N VAL A 253 1.64 -12.69 18.77
CA VAL A 253 1.09 -11.38 18.38
C VAL A 253 1.91 -10.64 17.34
N GLU A 254 3.19 -10.98 17.18
CA GLU A 254 4.12 -10.35 16.24
C GLU A 254 5.17 -11.37 15.80
N ARG A 255 5.78 -11.15 14.62
CA ARG A 255 7.02 -11.85 14.28
C ARG A 255 8.07 -11.54 15.35
N GLY A 256 8.72 -12.58 15.86
CA GLY A 256 9.63 -12.43 17.00
C GLY A 256 10.39 -13.70 17.35
N ILE A 257 11.02 -13.66 18.51
CA ILE A 257 11.79 -14.77 19.07
C ILE A 257 11.24 -15.07 20.47
N VAL A 258 10.98 -16.35 20.75
CA VAL A 258 10.63 -16.78 22.11
C VAL A 258 11.86 -16.71 22.99
N THR A 259 11.82 -15.85 24.02
CA THR A 259 13.00 -15.56 24.85
C THR A 259 13.05 -16.35 26.13
N ARG A 260 11.90 -16.79 26.64
CA ARG A 260 11.82 -17.63 27.84
C ARG A 260 10.58 -18.50 27.84
N LEU A 261 10.75 -19.76 28.21
CA LEU A 261 9.68 -20.69 28.58
C LEU A 261 9.90 -21.09 30.03
N GLY A 262 8.84 -21.27 30.81
CA GLY A 262 9.00 -21.70 32.19
C GLY A 262 7.69 -21.90 32.92
N THR A 263 7.81 -22.30 34.18
CA THR A 263 6.69 -22.37 35.11
C THR A 263 7.07 -21.75 36.45
N ASP A 264 6.13 -21.05 37.08
CA ASP A 264 6.24 -20.64 38.48
C ASP A 264 4.88 -20.74 39.19
N VAL A 265 4.85 -20.34 40.47
CA VAL A 265 3.63 -20.39 41.30
C VAL A 265 2.57 -19.39 40.83
N LEU A 266 2.98 -18.24 40.30
CA LEU A 266 2.08 -17.14 39.98
C LEU A 266 1.54 -17.25 38.57
N GLY A 267 2.40 -17.13 37.56
CA GLY A 267 2.06 -17.22 36.15
C GLY A 267 1.79 -18.63 35.66
N GLY A 268 2.17 -19.67 36.42
CA GLY A 268 2.04 -21.05 35.95
C GLY A 268 2.93 -21.27 34.72
N THR A 269 2.46 -22.10 33.78
CA THR A 269 3.10 -22.26 32.48
C THR A 269 3.04 -20.93 31.73
N LYS A 270 4.21 -20.39 31.36
CA LYS A 270 4.33 -19.05 30.78
C LYS A 270 5.31 -18.98 29.63
N LEU A 271 5.16 -17.97 28.79
CA LEU A 271 6.00 -17.72 27.62
C LEU A 271 6.30 -16.22 27.51
N TRP A 272 7.56 -15.90 27.22
CA TRP A 272 7.98 -14.57 26.81
C TRP A 272 8.33 -14.56 25.32
N LEU A 273 7.78 -13.59 24.59
CA LEU A 273 8.04 -13.33 23.18
C LEU A 273 8.65 -11.93 23.02
N LYS A 274 9.82 -11.83 22.39
CA LYS A 274 10.39 -10.56 21.93
C LYS A 274 10.00 -10.34 20.47
N GLY A 275 9.10 -9.39 20.22
CA GLY A 275 8.71 -8.98 18.88
C GLY A 275 9.82 -8.23 18.15
N GLN A 276 9.76 -8.22 16.82
CA GLN A 276 10.66 -7.42 15.96
C GLN A 276 10.55 -5.91 16.23
N SER A 277 9.42 -5.44 16.79
CA SER A 277 9.25 -4.08 17.31
C SER A 277 10.15 -3.74 18.51
N GLY A 278 10.80 -4.74 19.11
CA GLY A 278 11.54 -4.60 20.36
C GLY A 278 10.66 -4.70 21.61
N THR A 279 9.34 -4.89 21.43
CA THR A 279 8.39 -5.11 22.53
C THR A 279 8.48 -6.55 23.04
N TYR A 280 8.39 -6.72 24.35
CA TYR A 280 8.28 -8.03 24.98
C TYR A 280 6.83 -8.29 25.37
N TYR A 281 6.38 -9.51 25.14
CA TYR A 281 5.02 -9.96 25.43
C TYR A 281 5.07 -11.12 26.41
N TYR A 282 4.27 -11.03 27.46
CA TYR A 282 4.16 -12.08 28.47
C TYR A 282 2.83 -12.80 28.31
N TYR A 283 2.89 -14.12 28.24
CA TYR A 283 1.73 -15.02 28.20
C TYR A 283 1.80 -15.93 29.42
N ALA A 284 0.75 -15.95 30.23
CA ALA A 284 0.68 -16.79 31.43
C ALA A 284 -0.62 -17.60 31.51
N HIS A 285 -0.62 -18.55 32.44
CA HIS A 285 -1.69 -19.52 32.71
C HIS A 285 -1.90 -20.53 31.58
N LEU A 286 -0.87 -20.83 30.78
CA LEU A 286 -0.99 -21.76 29.66
C LEU A 286 -1.31 -23.18 30.15
N ALA A 287 -2.09 -23.92 29.36
CA ALA A 287 -2.27 -25.35 29.53
C ALA A 287 -1.02 -26.11 29.05
N SER A 288 -0.52 -25.71 27.88
CA SER A 288 0.64 -26.30 27.23
C SER A 288 1.23 -25.35 26.18
N TYR A 289 2.46 -25.63 25.76
CA TYR A 289 3.09 -25.00 24.60
C TYR A 289 2.73 -25.76 23.32
N ALA A 290 2.85 -25.10 22.16
CA ALA A 290 2.83 -25.80 20.88
C ALA A 290 4.04 -26.76 20.74
N GLU A 291 3.91 -27.81 19.94
CA GLU A 291 4.89 -28.92 19.86
C GLU A 291 6.32 -28.45 19.52
N ASP A 292 6.46 -27.48 18.61
CA ASP A 292 7.76 -26.96 18.16
C ASP A 292 8.25 -25.76 18.99
N MET A 293 7.61 -25.44 20.11
CA MET A 293 7.92 -24.26 20.88
C MET A 293 9.11 -24.48 21.81
N ALA A 294 10.17 -23.70 21.60
CA ALA A 294 11.38 -23.72 22.41
C ALA A 294 11.94 -22.31 22.59
N GLU A 295 12.76 -22.10 23.63
CA GLU A 295 13.55 -20.87 23.75
C GLU A 295 14.46 -20.71 22.53
N GLY A 296 14.48 -19.50 21.95
CA GLY A 296 15.17 -19.20 20.70
C GLY A 296 14.34 -19.49 19.44
N ALA A 297 13.15 -20.08 19.54
CA ALA A 297 12.28 -20.30 18.39
C ALA A 297 11.87 -18.97 17.73
N VAL A 298 12.01 -18.89 16.41
CA VAL A 298 11.55 -17.76 15.61
C VAL A 298 10.11 -18.02 15.17
N VAL A 299 9.21 -17.11 15.49
CA VAL A 299 7.78 -17.19 15.15
C VAL A 299 7.38 -16.05 14.23
N SER A 300 6.38 -16.30 13.39
CA SER A 300 5.63 -15.30 12.63
C SER A 300 4.39 -14.88 13.41
N ALA A 301 3.89 -13.66 13.15
CA ALA A 301 2.62 -13.23 13.70
C ALA A 301 1.50 -14.20 13.27
N GLY A 302 0.73 -14.73 14.22
CA GLY A 302 -0.32 -15.73 13.99
C GLY A 302 0.11 -17.20 14.17
N ASP A 303 1.41 -17.48 14.36
CA ASP A 303 1.84 -18.86 14.67
C ASP A 303 1.31 -19.27 16.05
N VAL A 304 0.88 -20.53 16.20
CA VAL A 304 0.40 -21.05 17.49
C VAL A 304 1.60 -21.23 18.42
N VAL A 305 1.56 -20.57 19.59
CA VAL A 305 2.64 -20.61 20.59
C VAL A 305 2.30 -21.48 21.80
N GLY A 306 1.02 -21.75 22.03
CA GLY A 306 0.54 -22.54 23.13
C GLY A 306 -0.97 -22.54 23.18
N PHE A 307 -1.51 -22.94 24.33
CA PHE A 307 -2.94 -23.12 24.52
C PHE A 307 -3.39 -22.54 25.86
N VAL A 308 -4.58 -21.93 25.86
CA VAL A 308 -5.22 -21.36 27.06
C VAL A 308 -5.41 -22.44 28.11
N GLY A 309 -5.05 -22.12 29.36
CA GLY A 309 -5.28 -22.98 30.50
C GLY A 309 -5.66 -22.19 31.75
N ASP A 310 -5.36 -22.77 32.91
CA ASP A 310 -5.58 -22.19 34.23
C ASP A 310 -4.39 -22.47 35.17
N THR A 311 -3.17 -22.65 34.65
CA THR A 311 -2.01 -23.01 35.50
C THR A 311 -1.54 -21.83 36.37
N GLY A 312 -0.80 -22.14 37.45
CA GLY A 312 -0.32 -21.12 38.39
C GLY A 312 -1.42 -20.67 39.36
N ASN A 313 -1.47 -19.39 39.69
CA ASN A 313 -2.46 -18.85 40.62
C ASN A 313 -3.87 -18.74 40.03
N ALA A 314 -4.04 -19.02 38.73
CA ALA A 314 -5.33 -19.12 38.05
C ALA A 314 -6.06 -20.47 38.30
N GLN A 315 -5.38 -21.43 38.94
CA GLN A 315 -5.87 -22.82 39.04
C GLN A 315 -7.22 -22.92 39.74
N GLY A 316 -8.17 -23.61 39.08
CA GLY A 316 -9.55 -23.75 39.55
C GLY A 316 -10.45 -22.54 39.25
N GLY A 317 -9.91 -21.50 38.59
CA GLY A 317 -10.66 -20.38 38.04
C GLY A 317 -11.19 -20.65 36.63
N ALA A 318 -11.71 -19.59 35.99
CA ALA A 318 -12.07 -19.64 34.58
C ALA A 318 -10.79 -19.63 33.72
N PRO A 319 -10.65 -20.52 32.72
CA PRO A 319 -9.50 -20.51 31.83
C PRO A 319 -9.36 -19.17 31.09
N HIS A 320 -8.14 -18.65 31.03
CA HIS A 320 -7.85 -17.38 30.40
C HIS A 320 -6.36 -17.25 30.05
N LEU A 321 -6.07 -16.33 29.13
CA LEU A 321 -4.72 -15.83 28.94
C LEU A 321 -4.53 -14.57 29.79
N HIS A 322 -3.52 -14.57 30.66
CA HIS A 322 -3.00 -13.32 31.20
C HIS A 322 -1.93 -12.77 30.24
N PHE A 323 -2.17 -11.58 29.68
CA PHE A 323 -1.34 -10.98 28.63
C PHE A 323 -0.77 -9.63 29.05
N GLN A 324 0.56 -9.48 29.01
CA GLN A 324 1.25 -8.20 29.26
C GLN A 324 2.05 -7.73 28.04
N VAL A 325 2.24 -6.41 27.94
CA VAL A 325 3.01 -5.75 26.88
C VAL A 325 4.06 -4.84 27.53
N HIS A 326 5.33 -5.07 27.19
CA HIS A 326 6.50 -4.37 27.73
C HIS A 326 7.31 -3.72 26.59
N PRO A 327 7.03 -2.47 26.23
CA PRO A 327 7.75 -1.77 25.17
C PRO A 327 9.25 -1.66 25.51
N GLY A 328 10.12 -2.11 24.61
CA GLY A 328 11.57 -2.13 24.84
C GLY A 328 12.05 -3.00 26.00
N GLY A 329 11.16 -3.82 26.58
CA GLY A 329 11.45 -4.60 27.79
C GLY A 329 11.40 -3.80 29.09
N GLY A 330 10.81 -2.59 29.06
CA GLY A 330 10.58 -1.77 30.25
C GLY A 330 9.31 -2.15 31.01
N GLU A 331 8.73 -1.16 31.70
CA GLU A 331 7.47 -1.31 32.44
C GLU A 331 6.32 -1.78 31.53
N ALA A 332 5.38 -2.51 32.14
CA ALA A 332 4.17 -2.91 31.45
C ALA A 332 3.32 -1.67 31.09
N VAL A 333 2.68 -1.70 29.92
CA VAL A 333 1.69 -0.69 29.49
C VAL A 333 0.33 -1.34 29.28
N ASN A 334 -0.76 -0.58 29.42
CA ASN A 334 -2.11 -1.11 29.26
C ASN A 334 -2.34 -1.63 27.83
N PRO A 335 -2.51 -2.96 27.62
CA PRO A 335 -2.70 -3.50 26.28
C PRO A 335 -4.15 -3.41 25.80
N TYR A 336 -5.11 -3.04 26.66
CA TYR A 336 -6.54 -3.10 26.37
C TYR A 336 -6.94 -2.32 25.11
N GLY A 337 -6.46 -1.09 24.95
CA GLY A 337 -6.79 -0.25 23.79
C GLY A 337 -6.36 -0.89 22.47
N LEU A 338 -5.14 -1.44 22.42
CA LEU A 338 -4.61 -2.17 21.26
C LEU A 338 -5.42 -3.45 21.00
N LEU A 339 -5.64 -4.27 22.03
CA LEU A 339 -6.40 -5.51 21.94
C LEU A 339 -7.82 -5.27 21.42
N ARG A 340 -8.50 -4.23 21.91
CA ARG A 340 -9.85 -3.85 21.47
C ARG A 340 -9.91 -3.54 19.99
N VAL A 341 -8.99 -2.70 19.50
CA VAL A 341 -8.97 -2.32 18.07
C VAL A 341 -8.67 -3.52 17.18
N VAL A 342 -7.73 -4.37 17.56
CA VAL A 342 -7.36 -5.54 16.76
C VAL A 342 -8.49 -6.57 16.75
N ALA A 343 -9.15 -6.81 17.89
CA ALA A 343 -10.33 -7.69 17.96
C ALA A 343 -11.51 -7.17 17.11
N ASP A 344 -11.73 -5.85 17.10
CA ASP A 344 -12.77 -5.24 16.27
C ASP A 344 -12.48 -5.36 14.77
N LEU A 345 -11.19 -5.38 14.38
CA LEU A 345 -10.75 -5.55 13.00
C LEU A 345 -10.78 -7.02 12.55
N SER A 346 -10.47 -7.98 13.41
CA SER A 346 -10.51 -9.40 13.06
C SER A 346 -11.92 -9.95 12.85
N ARG A 347 -12.95 -9.24 13.32
CA ARG A 347 -14.37 -9.61 13.20
C ARG A 347 -15.08 -9.02 11.97
N ARG A 348 -14.40 -8.20 11.15
CA ARG A 348 -14.97 -7.53 9.96
C ARG A 348 -14.59 -8.23 8.67
#